data_AF-A0A954M095-F1
#
_entry.id   AF-A0A954M095-F1
#
_cell.length_a   1.000
_cell.length_b   1.000
_cell.length_c   1.000
_cell.angle_alpha   90.00
_cell.angle_beta   90.00
_cell.angle_gamma   90.00
#
_symmetry.space_group_name_H-M   'P 1'
#
loop_
_entity.id
_entity.type
_entity.pdbx_description
1 polymer ?
#
loop_
_entity_poly.entity_id
_entity_poly.type
_entity_poly.pdbx_seq_one_letter_code
_entity_poly.pdbx_strand_id
1 'polypeptide(L)'
;METTSPDIIGETSTDRLTDVAQTVARIHLHRELTSDELAKVLESVPHHVEPSSPRTSWTPPELAREWGVSPDKILTWIRNGELPATNLATDRSRRPRYRIDAEGIAAFKAKRTVVPAPAPTRRRRTTPSDVIEFF
;
A
#
# COMPACT_ATOMS: atom_id res chain seq x y z
N MET A 1 46.86 16.57 53.02
CA MET A 1 46.79 17.23 51.70
C MET A 1 45.89 16.37 50.83
N GLU A 2 44.58 16.51 50.99
CA GLU A 2 43.58 15.71 50.28
C GLU A 2 43.21 16.42 48.98
N THR A 3 43.58 15.81 47.86
CA THR A 3 43.17 16.22 46.51
C THR A 3 41.73 15.79 46.26
N THR A 4 40.80 16.74 46.39
CA THR A 4 39.42 16.61 45.90
C THR A 4 39.47 16.62 44.37
N SER A 5 39.27 15.45 43.76
CA SER A 5 38.93 15.32 42.33
C SER A 5 37.45 15.66 42.16
N PRO A 6 37.08 16.59 41.27
CA PRO A 6 35.68 16.77 40.92
C PRO A 6 35.23 15.65 39.97
N ASP A 7 34.19 14.94 40.43
CA ASP A 7 33.21 14.21 39.63
C ASP A 7 32.88 14.95 38.33
N ILE A 8 33.10 14.32 37.18
CA ILE A 8 32.42 14.68 35.94
C ILE A 8 31.45 13.55 35.62
N ILE A 9 30.22 13.82 35.99
CA ILE A 9 29.02 13.03 35.72
C ILE A 9 28.78 13.04 34.22
N GLY A 10 28.40 11.88 33.69
CA GLY A 10 28.26 11.65 32.27
C GLY A 10 27.12 12.43 31.62
N GLU A 11 27.19 12.51 30.31
CA GLU A 11 26.02 12.70 29.47
C GLU A 11 26.13 11.79 28.26
N THR A 12 25.15 10.90 28.21
CA THR A 12 24.81 9.96 27.16
C THR A 12 24.71 10.64 25.79
N SER A 13 25.24 9.96 24.77
CA SER A 13 24.46 9.50 23.62
C SER A 13 23.15 10.26 23.41
N THR A 14 23.07 11.07 22.35
CA THR A 14 21.87 11.32 21.51
C THR A 14 22.03 12.70 20.83
N ASP A 15 22.95 12.82 19.89
CA ASP A 15 23.01 14.01 18.99
C ASP A 15 22.86 13.59 17.53
N ARG A 16 21.86 12.73 17.29
CA ARG A 16 21.28 12.40 15.98
C ARG A 16 19.74 12.37 16.04
N LEU A 17 19.14 13.11 16.98
CA LEU A 17 17.68 13.18 17.15
C LEU A 17 17.11 14.61 17.13
N THR A 18 17.95 15.62 16.91
CA THR A 18 17.52 17.02 16.80
C THR A 18 16.88 17.34 15.44
N ASP A 19 16.93 16.42 14.47
CA ASP A 19 16.36 16.59 13.12
C ASP A 19 14.88 16.13 13.03
N VAL A 20 14.42 15.29 13.96
CA VAL A 20 13.04 14.79 13.97
C VAL A 20 12.09 15.74 14.69
N ALA A 21 12.56 16.45 15.73
CA ALA A 21 11.74 17.38 16.51
C ALA A 21 11.33 18.63 15.71
N GLN A 22 12.14 19.10 14.76
CA GLN A 22 11.78 20.21 13.87
C GLN A 22 10.74 19.82 12.80
N THR A 23 10.61 18.54 12.48
CA THR A 23 9.59 18.05 11.53
C THR A 23 8.20 17.99 12.17
N VAL A 24 8.11 17.62 13.46
CA VAL A 24 6.82 17.47 14.15
C VAL A 24 6.24 18.82 14.61
N ALA A 25 7.08 19.82 14.88
CA ALA A 25 6.62 21.14 15.35
C ALA A 25 5.90 21.99 14.28
N ARG A 26 5.89 21.57 13.00
CA ARG A 26 5.20 22.31 11.93
C ARG A 26 3.73 21.89 11.73
N ILE A 27 3.25 20.88 12.47
CA ILE A 27 1.98 20.23 12.16
C ILE A 27 0.75 20.94 12.71
N HIS A 28 0.78 21.84 13.71
CA HIS A 28 -0.47 22.49 14.17
C HIS A 28 -0.26 23.94 14.62
N LEU A 29 -0.86 24.92 13.91
CA LEU A 29 -2.01 25.69 14.44
C LEU A 29 -2.61 26.68 13.41
N HIS A 30 -3.90 26.48 13.11
CA HIS A 30 -4.92 27.40 12.57
C HIS A 30 -4.53 28.44 11.48
N ARG A 31 -4.78 28.08 10.21
CA ARG A 31 -5.19 29.07 9.20
C ARG A 31 -6.11 28.39 8.20
N GLU A 32 -7.22 29.03 7.88
CA GLU A 32 -8.16 28.56 6.86
C GLU A 32 -7.44 28.45 5.52
N LEU A 33 -7.02 27.23 5.17
CA LEU A 33 -6.46 26.95 3.85
C LEU A 33 -7.60 27.04 2.85
N THR A 34 -7.64 28.17 2.15
CA THR A 34 -8.49 28.38 0.96
C THR A 34 -8.20 27.28 -0.06
N SER A 35 -9.22 26.88 -0.83
CA SER A 35 -9.11 25.79 -1.81
C SER A 35 -7.96 25.95 -2.81
N ASP A 36 -7.53 27.19 -3.07
CA ASP A 36 -6.35 27.50 -3.90
C ASP A 36 -5.01 27.08 -3.25
N GLU A 37 -4.88 27.14 -1.92
CA GLU A 37 -3.69 26.60 -1.25
C GLU A 37 -3.70 25.06 -1.20
N LEU A 38 -4.87 24.42 -1.11
CA LEU A 38 -4.97 22.96 -1.24
C LEU A 38 -4.61 22.49 -2.65
N ALA A 39 -4.97 23.25 -3.69
CA ALA A 39 -4.53 22.99 -5.06
C ALA A 39 -3.01 23.09 -5.19
N LYS A 40 -2.38 24.07 -4.52
CA LYS A 40 -0.92 24.26 -4.54
C LYS A 40 -0.15 23.22 -3.74
N VAL A 41 -0.73 22.68 -2.66
CA VAL A 41 -0.16 21.55 -1.90
C VAL A 41 -0.32 20.25 -2.69
N LEU A 42 -1.42 20.04 -3.40
CA LEU A 42 -1.60 18.91 -4.32
C LEU A 42 -0.67 19.01 -5.56
N GLU A 43 -0.40 20.21 -6.06
CA GLU A 43 0.59 20.48 -7.12
C GLU A 43 2.05 20.31 -6.61
N SER A 44 2.27 20.59 -5.32
CA SER A 44 3.55 20.40 -4.62
C SER A 44 3.75 18.98 -4.08
N VAL A 45 2.78 18.08 -4.24
CA VAL A 45 3.08 16.65 -4.20
C VAL A 45 4.02 16.42 -5.37
N PRO A 46 5.25 15.96 -5.16
CA PRO A 46 6.09 15.59 -6.26
C PRO A 46 5.32 14.53 -7.07
N HIS A 47 4.80 14.94 -8.23
CA HIS A 47 4.43 14.04 -9.33
C HIS A 47 5.66 13.33 -9.89
N HIS A 48 6.82 13.50 -9.24
CA HIS A 48 7.96 12.62 -9.32
C HIS A 48 7.59 11.26 -8.69
N VAL A 49 6.75 10.52 -9.40
CA VAL A 49 7.04 9.11 -9.63
C VAL A 49 8.47 9.13 -10.16
N GLU A 50 9.46 8.88 -9.31
CA GLU A 50 10.82 8.53 -9.72
C GLU A 50 10.72 7.18 -10.44
N PRO A 51 10.79 7.05 -11.79
CA PRO A 51 11.01 5.76 -12.40
C PRO A 51 12.51 5.40 -12.36
N SER A 52 13.23 5.73 -11.27
CA SER A 52 14.64 5.39 -11.11
C SER A 52 14.85 4.09 -10.33
N SER A 53 13.78 3.49 -9.77
CA SER A 53 13.84 2.08 -9.37
C SER A 53 13.99 1.21 -10.62
N PRO A 54 14.93 0.25 -10.65
CA PRO A 54 15.12 -0.63 -11.79
C PRO A 54 13.75 -1.17 -12.16
N ARG A 55 13.33 -0.99 -13.43
CA ARG A 55 12.06 -1.51 -13.95
C ARG A 55 12.07 -3.02 -13.70
N THR A 56 11.56 -3.41 -12.53
CA THR A 56 11.70 -4.76 -12.03
C THR A 56 10.57 -5.50 -12.73
N SER A 57 10.83 -5.89 -13.97
CA SER A 57 9.90 -6.68 -14.76
C SER A 57 10.14 -8.14 -14.41
N TRP A 58 9.22 -8.75 -13.69
CA TRP A 58 9.33 -10.16 -13.31
C TRP A 58 8.99 -11.05 -14.50
N THR A 59 9.71 -12.16 -14.61
CA THR A 59 9.28 -13.28 -15.43
C THR A 59 8.26 -14.13 -14.64
N PRO A 60 7.37 -14.87 -15.32
CA PRO A 60 6.46 -15.80 -14.64
C PRO A 60 7.13 -16.76 -13.66
N PRO A 61 8.28 -17.41 -13.96
CA PRO A 61 8.94 -18.29 -12.98
C PRO A 61 9.56 -17.54 -11.79
N GLU A 62 10.03 -16.30 -11.95
CA GLU A 62 10.52 -15.49 -10.82
C GLU A 62 9.37 -15.10 -9.89
N LEU A 63 8.26 -14.61 -10.46
CA LEU A 63 7.07 -14.25 -9.69
C LEU A 63 6.46 -15.47 -8.97
N ALA A 64 6.52 -16.64 -9.61
CA ALA A 64 6.07 -17.90 -9.05
C ALA A 64 6.86 -18.27 -7.78
N ARG A 65 8.18 -18.11 -7.82
CA ARG A 65 9.05 -18.36 -6.67
C ARG A 65 8.75 -17.39 -5.52
N GLU A 66 8.58 -16.11 -5.84
CA GLU A 66 8.29 -15.07 -4.86
C GLU A 66 6.95 -15.30 -4.14
N TRP A 67 5.91 -15.72 -4.88
CA TRP A 67 4.57 -15.92 -4.33
C TRP A 67 4.30 -17.35 -3.85
N GLY A 68 5.26 -18.27 -4.02
CA GLY A 68 5.09 -19.69 -3.69
C GLY A 68 3.99 -20.38 -4.52
N VAL A 69 3.75 -19.94 -5.75
CA VAL A 69 2.75 -20.52 -6.67
C VAL A 69 3.43 -21.21 -7.85
N SER A 70 2.73 -22.12 -8.53
CA SER A 70 3.29 -22.75 -9.73
C SER A 70 3.37 -21.74 -10.90
N PRO A 71 4.42 -21.81 -11.74
CA PRO A 71 4.54 -20.97 -12.93
C PRO A 71 3.33 -21.10 -13.88
N ASP A 72 2.76 -22.30 -13.99
CA ASP A 72 1.58 -22.57 -14.83
C ASP A 72 0.34 -21.81 -14.34
N LYS A 73 0.20 -21.60 -13.03
CA LYS A 73 -0.89 -20.80 -12.46
C LYS A 73 -0.75 -19.33 -12.87
N ILE A 74 0.46 -18.81 -12.85
CA ILE A 74 0.74 -17.44 -13.32
C ILE A 74 0.47 -17.32 -14.81
N LEU A 75 0.91 -18.29 -15.63
CA LEU A 75 0.61 -18.30 -17.06
C LEU A 75 -0.90 -18.36 -17.33
N THR A 76 -1.64 -19.09 -16.51
CA THR A 76 -3.11 -19.15 -16.58
C THR A 76 -3.74 -17.78 -16.30
N TRP A 77 -3.30 -17.08 -15.25
CA TRP A 77 -3.78 -15.72 -14.96
C TRP A 77 -3.48 -14.73 -16.07
N ILE A 78 -2.30 -14.84 -16.69
CA ILE A 78 -1.93 -13.98 -17.83
C ILE A 78 -2.83 -14.29 -19.03
N ARG A 79 -3.06 -15.57 -19.35
CA ARG A 79 -3.93 -15.98 -20.46
C ARG A 79 -5.39 -15.59 -20.25
N ASN A 80 -5.85 -15.63 -19.01
CA ASN A 80 -7.20 -15.19 -18.64
C ASN A 80 -7.34 -13.65 -18.59
N GLY A 81 -6.25 -12.90 -18.68
CA GLY A 81 -6.25 -11.44 -18.52
C GLY A 81 -6.47 -10.95 -17.08
N GLU A 82 -6.35 -11.85 -16.10
CA GLU A 82 -6.41 -11.48 -14.68
C GLU A 82 -5.16 -10.72 -14.25
N LEU A 83 -3.99 -11.19 -14.71
CA LEU A 83 -2.69 -10.61 -14.43
C LEU A 83 -2.16 -9.89 -15.68
N PRO A 84 -2.08 -8.54 -15.66
CA PRO A 84 -1.52 -7.77 -16.76
C PRO A 84 -0.05 -8.11 -16.99
N ALA A 85 0.29 -8.49 -18.22
CA ALA A 85 1.66 -8.79 -18.63
C ALA A 85 1.90 -8.40 -20.08
N THR A 86 3.14 -8.03 -20.39
CA THR A 86 3.59 -7.66 -21.72
C THR A 86 4.17 -8.89 -22.42
N ASN A 87 3.64 -9.24 -23.60
CA ASN A 87 4.22 -10.28 -24.44
C ASN A 87 5.35 -9.68 -25.31
N LEU A 88 6.59 -10.11 -25.08
CA LEU A 88 7.79 -9.69 -25.80
C LEU A 88 8.15 -10.61 -26.98
N ALA A 89 7.28 -11.55 -27.37
CA ALA A 89 7.52 -12.36 -28.55
C ALA A 89 7.44 -11.48 -29.82
N THR A 90 8.48 -11.55 -30.66
CA THR A 90 8.55 -10.82 -31.95
C THR A 90 7.39 -11.20 -32.87
N ASP A 91 7.08 -12.49 -32.93
CA ASP A 91 5.96 -13.02 -33.69
C ASP A 91 4.89 -13.58 -32.75
N ARG A 92 3.63 -13.24 -33.01
CA ARG A 92 2.48 -13.78 -32.27
C ARG A 92 2.32 -15.30 -32.43
N SER A 93 2.91 -15.89 -33.48
CA SER A 93 2.85 -17.33 -33.76
C SER A 93 3.91 -18.15 -33.00
N ARG A 94 4.91 -17.50 -32.37
CA ARG A 94 5.96 -18.18 -31.61
C ARG A 94 5.59 -18.28 -30.13
N ARG A 95 6.39 -19.03 -29.37
CA ARG A 95 6.20 -19.20 -27.92
C ARG A 95 6.21 -17.84 -27.22
N PRO A 96 5.13 -17.44 -26.53
CA PRO A 96 5.05 -16.16 -25.83
C PRO A 96 6.14 -16.00 -24.78
N ARG A 97 6.65 -14.77 -24.65
CA ARG A 97 7.63 -14.40 -23.61
C ARG A 97 7.03 -13.28 -22.78
N TYR A 98 6.48 -13.61 -21.61
CA TYR A 98 5.80 -12.64 -20.77
C TYR A 98 6.77 -11.91 -19.83
N ARG A 99 6.55 -10.61 -19.67
CA ARG A 99 7.10 -9.78 -18.59
C ARG A 99 5.97 -9.13 -17.82
N ILE A 100 6.10 -9.12 -16.51
CA ILE A 100 5.09 -8.61 -15.60
C ILE A 100 5.69 -7.40 -14.89
N ASP A 101 5.08 -6.25 -15.07
CA ASP A 101 5.53 -5.02 -14.44
C ASP A 101 4.90 -4.83 -13.05
N ALA A 102 5.50 -3.97 -12.23
CA ALA A 102 5.03 -3.71 -10.87
C ALA A 102 3.58 -3.22 -10.81
N GLU A 103 3.18 -2.39 -11.78
CA GLU A 103 1.81 -1.91 -11.93
C GLU A 103 0.82 -3.05 -12.18
N GLY A 104 1.20 -4.03 -13.02
CA GLY A 104 0.38 -5.22 -13.28
C GLY A 104 0.18 -6.06 -12.03
N ILE A 105 1.23 -6.22 -11.22
CA ILE A 105 1.15 -6.89 -9.92
C ILE A 105 0.22 -6.14 -8.96
N ALA A 106 0.37 -4.81 -8.86
CA ALA A 106 -0.48 -4.00 -7.99
C ALA A 106 -1.96 -4.10 -8.40
N ALA A 107 -2.25 -4.02 -9.70
CA ALA A 107 -3.60 -4.20 -10.23
C ALA A 107 -4.17 -5.60 -9.93
N PHE A 108 -3.35 -6.65 -10.06
CA PHE A 108 -3.76 -8.02 -9.73
C PHE A 108 -4.07 -8.18 -8.24
N LYS A 109 -3.21 -7.65 -7.36
CA LYS A 109 -3.44 -7.65 -5.90
C LYS A 109 -4.72 -6.91 -5.56
N ALA A 110 -4.92 -5.70 -6.10
CA ALA A 110 -6.13 -4.92 -5.87
C ALA A 110 -7.41 -5.68 -6.24
N LYS A 111 -7.42 -6.39 -7.38
CA LYS A 111 -8.56 -7.22 -7.81
C LYS A 111 -8.83 -8.42 -6.92
N ARG A 112 -7.78 -9.01 -6.33
CA ARG A 112 -7.87 -10.23 -5.51
C ARG A 112 -7.88 -9.98 -4.00
N THR A 113 -7.73 -8.73 -3.56
CA THR A 113 -7.91 -8.38 -2.15
C THR A 113 -9.34 -8.70 -1.75
N VAL A 114 -9.51 -9.79 -0.98
CA VAL A 114 -10.79 -10.15 -0.38
C VAL A 114 -10.98 -9.28 0.84
N VAL A 115 -11.81 -8.24 0.71
CA VAL A 115 -12.31 -7.52 1.88
C VAL A 115 -13.34 -8.41 2.56
N PRO A 116 -13.18 -8.76 3.85
CA PRO A 116 -14.18 -9.54 4.55
C PRO A 116 -15.51 -8.79 4.48
N ALA A 117 -16.55 -9.44 3.95
CA ALA A 117 -17.87 -8.87 3.90
C ALA A 117 -18.31 -8.51 5.34
N PRO A 118 -18.94 -7.33 5.55
CA PRO A 118 -19.44 -6.97 6.87
C PRO A 118 -20.40 -8.06 7.35
N ALA A 119 -20.27 -8.45 8.62
CA ALA A 119 -21.07 -9.52 9.20
C ALA A 119 -22.57 -9.25 8.94
N PRO A 120 -23.35 -10.26 8.50
CA PRO A 120 -24.75 -10.06 8.20
C PRO A 120 -25.48 -9.55 9.45
N THR A 121 -26.10 -8.37 9.36
CA THR A 121 -26.89 -7.84 10.46
C THR A 121 -28.12 -8.73 10.67
N ARG A 122 -28.32 -9.22 11.91
CA ARG A 122 -29.45 -10.10 12.24
C ARG A 122 -30.74 -9.31 12.13
N ARG A 123 -31.58 -9.65 11.15
CA ARG A 123 -32.91 -9.04 10.99
C ARG A 123 -33.76 -9.34 12.23
N ARG A 124 -34.07 -8.30 13.03
CA ARG A 124 -34.98 -8.43 14.17
C ARG A 124 -36.39 -8.65 13.63
N ARG A 125 -37.01 -9.77 14.02
CA ARG A 125 -38.40 -10.06 13.67
C ARG A 125 -39.28 -9.07 14.43
N THR A 126 -39.91 -8.14 13.72
CA THR A 126 -40.97 -7.29 14.28
C THR A 126 -42.18 -8.17 14.50
N THR A 127 -42.61 -8.32 15.75
CA THR A 127 -43.90 -8.94 16.07
C THR A 127 -45.00 -8.01 15.58
N PRO A 128 -45.97 -8.48 14.76
CA PRO A 128 -47.11 -7.65 14.39
C PRO A 128 -47.95 -7.35 15.63
N SER A 129 -48.23 -6.07 15.87
CA SER A 129 -49.01 -5.57 17.01
C SER A 129 -50.51 -5.70 16.85
N ASP A 130 -50.99 -6.18 15.70
CA ASP A 130 -52.42 -6.34 15.43
C ASP A 130 -52.87 -7.78 15.69
N VAL A 131 -53.04 -8.12 16.96
CA VAL A 131 -53.87 -9.25 17.39
C VAL A 131 -55.21 -8.67 17.84
N ILE A 132 -56.24 -8.84 17.02
CA ILE A 132 -57.62 -8.49 17.39
C ILE A 132 -58.24 -9.75 17.96
N GLU A 133 -58.47 -9.77 19.28
CA GLU A 133 -59.22 -10.81 19.98
C GLU A 133 -60.73 -10.64 19.68
N PHE A 134 -61.38 -11.70 19.22
CA PHE A 134 -62.84 -11.76 19.09
C PHE A 134 -63.40 -12.61 20.25
N PHE A 135 -64.34 -12.04 21.01
CA PHE A 135 -65.17 -12.68 22.04
C PHE A 135 -66.53 -13.11 21.48
#